data_AF-A0A433X4M8-F1
#
_entry.id   AF-A0A433X4M8-F1
#
_cell.length_a   1.000
_cell.length_b   1.000
_cell.length_c   1.000
_cell.angle_alpha   90.00
_cell.angle_beta   90.00
_cell.angle_gamma   90.00
#
_symmetry.space_group_name_H-M   'P 1'
#
loop_
_entity.id
_entity.type
_entity.pdbx_description
1 polymer ?
#
loop_
_entity_poly.entity_id
_entity_poly.type
_entity_poly.pdbx_seq_one_letter_code
_entity_poly.pdbx_strand_id
1 'polypeptide(L)'
;MKQLLYIEMDNCIGCRSCLAACTQCGGHDERNRNYVYDVNPLVNRQTIPLMCLHCVNPACARSCPAQAIQVTEEGAVLSALVEKCIGCQNCTIACPYGIPKFDEEQNLMYKCDLCYDRTKEGIPPMCASVCPTNTLQWITEEEFAAKQEKHRLGKWMSSRMPENPLEGETHVKINLPGILQGTEKLF
;
A
#
# COMPACT_ATOMS: atom_id res chain seq x y z
N MET A 1 1.46 -17.91 11.93
CA MET A 1 0.64 -17.87 10.70
C MET A 1 0.94 -16.57 9.99
N LYS A 2 1.18 -16.60 8.68
CA LYS A 2 1.54 -15.40 7.92
C LYS A 2 0.29 -14.55 7.64
N GLN A 3 0.36 -13.26 7.95
CA GLN A 3 -0.70 -12.29 7.73
C GLN A 3 -0.29 -11.28 6.66
N LEU A 4 -1.27 -10.66 6.02
CA LEU A 4 -1.07 -9.67 4.98
C LEU A 4 -2.10 -8.55 5.06
N LEU A 5 -1.75 -7.40 4.50
CA LEU A 5 -2.71 -6.31 4.31
C LEU A 5 -3.52 -6.58 3.03
N TYR A 6 -4.82 -6.68 3.18
CA TYR A 6 -5.79 -6.80 2.10
C TYR A 6 -6.63 -5.53 1.98
N ILE A 7 -6.81 -5.04 0.76
CA ILE A 7 -7.54 -3.81 0.44
C ILE A 7 -8.79 -4.17 -0.37
N GLU A 8 -9.96 -4.03 0.25
CA GLU A 8 -11.27 -4.17 -0.38
C GLU A 8 -11.78 -2.81 -0.85
N MET A 9 -11.43 -2.40 -2.07
CA MET A 9 -11.67 -1.03 -2.54
C MET A 9 -13.16 -0.67 -2.65
N ASP A 10 -14.03 -1.64 -2.94
CA ASP A 10 -15.49 -1.45 -3.01
C ASP A 10 -16.08 -0.89 -1.70
N ASN A 11 -15.46 -1.19 -0.55
CA ASN A 11 -15.99 -0.80 0.75
C ASN A 11 -15.57 0.62 1.19
N CYS A 12 -14.75 1.32 0.41
CA CYS A 12 -14.17 2.58 0.87
C CYS A 12 -15.20 3.71 0.86
N ILE A 13 -15.46 4.29 2.04
CA ILE A 13 -16.39 5.41 2.22
C ILE A 13 -15.70 6.76 2.38
N GLY A 14 -14.38 6.84 2.20
CA GLY A 14 -13.65 8.10 2.29
C GLY A 14 -13.62 8.74 3.69
N CYS A 15 -13.84 7.97 4.76
CA CYS A 15 -13.86 8.50 6.13
C CYS A 15 -12.52 9.07 6.62
N ARG A 16 -11.41 8.72 5.93
CA ARG A 16 -10.03 9.18 6.24
C ARG A 16 -9.51 8.80 7.64
N SER A 17 -10.20 7.91 8.37
CA SER A 17 -9.72 7.36 9.66
C SER A 17 -8.36 6.71 9.52
N CYS A 18 -8.09 6.04 8.40
CA CYS A 18 -6.81 5.42 8.11
C CYS A 18 -5.65 6.44 7.98
N LEU A 19 -5.93 7.67 7.55
CA LEU A 19 -4.95 8.76 7.52
C LEU A 19 -4.66 9.22 8.95
N ALA A 20 -5.71 9.57 9.70
CA ALA A 20 -5.59 10.01 11.09
C ALA A 20 -4.79 9.00 11.93
N ALA A 21 -5.08 7.70 11.81
CA ALA A 21 -4.36 6.66 12.53
C ALA A 21 -2.91 6.47 12.04
N CYS A 22 -2.63 6.72 10.75
CA CYS A 22 -1.27 6.67 10.22
C CYS A 22 -0.42 7.82 10.75
N THR A 23 -0.97 9.03 10.79
CA THR A 23 -0.35 10.22 11.40
C THR A 23 -0.01 9.98 12.88
N GLN A 24 -0.93 9.35 13.62
CA GLN A 24 -0.79 9.09 15.05
C GLN A 24 0.05 7.85 15.38
N CYS A 25 0.61 7.16 14.39
CA CYS A 25 1.48 6.03 14.63
C CYS A 25 2.82 6.52 15.21
N GLY A 26 3.26 5.91 16.32
CA GLY A 26 4.60 6.16 16.86
C GLY A 26 5.65 5.85 15.80
N GLY A 27 6.61 6.77 15.58
CA GLY A 27 7.65 6.64 14.57
C GLY A 27 7.33 7.25 13.18
N HIS A 28 6.17 7.89 13.03
CA HIS A 28 5.81 8.59 11.79
C HIS A 28 5.99 10.11 11.84
N ASP A 29 6.36 10.68 12.99
CA ASP A 29 6.56 12.13 13.19
C ASP A 29 5.39 12.97 12.68
N GLU A 30 4.16 12.55 12.98
CA GLU A 30 2.93 13.21 12.53
C GLU A 30 2.77 13.31 11.00
N ARG A 31 3.50 12.48 10.24
CA ARG A 31 3.38 12.42 8.77
C ARG A 31 2.46 11.30 8.33
N ASN A 32 1.52 11.63 7.45
CA ASN A 32 0.76 10.64 6.72
C ASN A 32 1.65 9.89 5.73
N ARG A 33 1.62 8.57 5.80
CA ARG A 33 2.39 7.66 4.92
C ARG A 33 1.48 6.85 3.98
N ASN A 34 0.17 7.04 4.10
CA ASN A 34 -0.89 6.54 3.22
C ASN A 34 -1.73 7.71 2.68
N TYR A 35 -2.58 7.43 1.67
CA TYR A 35 -3.38 8.44 0.98
C TYR A 35 -4.81 7.97 0.79
N VAL A 36 -5.73 8.92 0.66
CA VAL A 36 -7.09 8.69 0.18
C VAL A 36 -7.37 9.73 -0.88
N TYR A 37 -7.60 9.28 -2.12
CA TYR A 37 -7.89 10.15 -3.26
C TYR A 37 -9.38 10.13 -3.58
N ASP A 38 -9.97 11.29 -3.83
CA ASP A 38 -11.29 11.41 -4.43
C ASP A 38 -11.11 11.36 -5.96
N VAL A 39 -11.68 10.35 -6.63
CA VAL A 39 -11.42 10.09 -8.06
C VAL A 39 -12.01 11.18 -8.95
N ASN A 40 -13.27 11.54 -8.69
CA ASN A 40 -13.90 12.69 -9.33
C ASN A 40 -14.99 13.26 -8.42
N PRO A 41 -14.67 14.23 -7.55
CA PRO A 41 -15.62 14.75 -6.55
C PRO A 41 -16.85 15.43 -7.18
N LEU A 42 -16.81 15.79 -8.45
CA LEU A 42 -17.90 16.44 -9.17
C LEU A 42 -18.89 15.44 -9.81
N VAL A 43 -18.49 14.18 -9.99
CA VAL A 43 -19.27 13.18 -10.73
C VAL A 43 -19.56 11.93 -9.91
N ASN A 44 -18.67 11.53 -9.00
CA ASN A 44 -18.90 10.40 -8.10
C ASN A 44 -18.27 10.64 -6.72
N ARG A 45 -18.77 9.92 -5.71
CA ARG A 45 -18.19 9.94 -4.36
C ARG A 45 -17.13 8.85 -4.17
N GLN A 46 -16.58 8.31 -5.26
CA GLN A 46 -15.65 7.20 -5.16
C GLN A 46 -14.31 7.70 -4.59
N THR A 47 -13.87 7.01 -3.54
CA THR A 47 -12.60 7.27 -2.90
C THR A 47 -11.70 6.06 -3.01
N ILE A 48 -10.42 6.29 -3.27
CA ILE A 48 -9.42 5.24 -3.40
C ILE A 48 -8.41 5.41 -2.27
N PRO A 49 -8.36 4.48 -1.30
CA PRO A 49 -7.28 4.44 -0.35
C PRO A 49 -6.05 3.87 -1.05
N LEU A 50 -4.92 4.58 -0.99
CA LEU A 50 -3.66 4.17 -1.57
C LEU A 50 -2.56 4.01 -0.49
N MET A 51 -1.90 2.86 -0.50
CA MET A 51 -0.82 2.48 0.41
C MET A 51 0.34 1.92 -0.40
N CYS A 52 1.53 1.87 0.20
CA CYS A 52 2.62 1.13 -0.43
C CYS A 52 2.20 -0.34 -0.59
N LEU A 53 2.45 -0.92 -1.76
CA LEU A 53 2.10 -2.31 -2.00
C LEU A 53 3.14 -3.30 -1.48
N HIS A 54 4.27 -2.80 -0.99
CA HIS A 54 5.40 -3.62 -0.52
C HIS A 54 5.72 -4.71 -1.54
N CYS A 55 6.17 -4.27 -2.73
CA CYS A 55 6.46 -5.16 -3.85
C CYS A 55 7.52 -6.21 -3.46
N VAL A 56 7.37 -7.43 -3.95
CA VAL A 56 8.36 -8.52 -3.80
C VAL A 56 9.69 -8.12 -4.44
N ASN A 57 9.60 -7.47 -5.61
CA ASN A 57 10.75 -6.89 -6.30
C ASN A 57 10.61 -5.35 -6.35
N PRO A 58 10.96 -4.62 -5.28
CA PRO A 58 10.69 -3.18 -5.15
C PRO A 58 11.63 -2.30 -5.98
N ALA A 59 11.10 -1.70 -7.06
CA ALA A 59 11.86 -0.80 -7.92
C ALA A 59 12.42 0.42 -7.15
N CYS A 60 11.69 0.90 -6.14
CA CYS A 60 12.17 1.99 -5.29
C CYS A 60 13.44 1.62 -4.51
N ALA A 61 13.54 0.40 -3.97
CA ALA A 61 14.74 -0.03 -3.26
C ALA A 61 15.91 -0.28 -4.24
N ARG A 62 15.65 -0.96 -5.36
CA ARG A 62 16.68 -1.24 -6.38
C ARG A 62 17.28 0.02 -7.01
N SER A 63 16.47 1.07 -7.17
CA SER A 63 16.92 2.35 -7.75
C SER A 63 17.67 3.24 -6.75
N CYS A 64 17.72 2.89 -5.46
CA CYS A 64 18.37 3.69 -4.44
C CYS A 64 19.89 3.41 -4.42
N PRO A 65 20.74 4.35 -4.89
CA PRO A 65 22.19 4.13 -4.93
C PRO A 65 22.81 4.05 -3.53
N ALA A 66 22.21 4.71 -2.55
CA ALA A 66 22.66 4.72 -1.16
C ALA A 66 22.12 3.53 -0.33
N GLN A 67 21.29 2.67 -0.93
CA GLN A 67 20.65 1.54 -0.24
C GLN A 67 19.93 1.97 1.06
N ALA A 68 19.29 3.14 1.03
CA ALA A 68 18.60 3.69 2.19
C ALA A 68 17.25 2.98 2.46
N ILE A 69 16.67 2.34 1.44
CA ILE A 69 15.38 1.65 1.52
C ILE A 69 15.63 0.17 1.73
N GLN A 70 15.35 -0.32 2.93
CA GLN A 70 15.55 -1.72 3.31
C GLN A 70 14.28 -2.56 3.07
N VAL A 71 14.46 -3.85 2.83
CA VAL A 71 13.38 -4.83 2.70
C VAL A 71 13.58 -5.85 3.82
N THR A 72 12.54 -6.07 4.63
CA THR A 72 12.61 -7.03 5.74
C THR A 72 12.40 -8.47 5.25
N GLU A 73 12.74 -9.45 6.07
CA GLU A 73 12.55 -10.87 5.75
C GLU A 73 11.07 -11.23 5.52
N GLU A 74 10.17 -10.53 6.21
CA GLU A 74 8.71 -10.69 6.07
C GLU A 74 8.14 -9.98 4.83
N GLY A 75 8.97 -9.24 4.08
CA GLY A 75 8.59 -8.56 2.85
C GLY A 75 8.19 -7.08 3.02
N ALA A 76 8.37 -6.49 4.21
CA ALA A 76 8.09 -5.07 4.40
C ALA A 76 9.19 -4.23 3.73
N VAL A 77 8.84 -3.53 2.65
CA VAL A 77 9.70 -2.46 2.09
C VAL A 77 9.58 -1.22 2.99
N LEU A 78 10.66 -0.75 3.62
CA LEU A 78 10.62 0.32 4.62
C LEU A 78 10.75 1.74 4.02
N SER A 79 10.59 2.78 4.84
CA SER A 79 11.00 4.15 4.49
C SER A 79 12.52 4.27 4.39
N ALA A 80 13.04 5.38 3.83
CA ALA A 80 14.48 5.57 3.79
C ALA A 80 15.03 5.77 5.21
N LEU A 81 16.14 5.10 5.49
CA LEU A 81 16.99 5.37 6.65
C LEU A 81 17.56 6.78 6.55
N VAL A 82 17.42 7.55 7.63
CA VAL A 82 17.79 8.98 7.69
C VAL A 82 19.29 9.15 7.41
N GLU A 83 20.11 8.30 8.00
CA GLU A 83 21.57 8.34 7.93
C GLU A 83 22.14 7.92 6.56
N LYS A 84 21.33 7.29 5.71
CA LYS A 84 21.74 6.84 4.36
C LYS A 84 21.10 7.64 3.23
N CYS A 85 19.96 8.29 3.45
CA CYS A 85 19.26 8.97 2.38
C CYS A 85 20.07 10.18 1.89
N ILE A 86 20.37 10.21 0.59
CA ILE A 86 21.10 11.32 -0.05
C ILE A 86 20.19 12.28 -0.83
N GLY A 87 18.86 12.14 -0.70
CA GLY A 87 17.91 13.04 -1.34
C GLY A 87 17.86 12.99 -2.89
N CYS A 88 18.41 11.96 -3.54
CA CYS A 88 18.46 11.89 -5.02
C CYS A 88 17.09 11.67 -5.71
N GLN A 89 16.04 11.35 -4.96
CA GLN A 89 14.65 11.16 -5.44
C GLN A 89 14.43 10.08 -6.52
N ASN A 90 15.45 9.32 -6.96
CA ASN A 90 15.30 8.23 -7.93
C ASN A 90 14.15 7.26 -7.60
N CYS A 91 13.97 6.95 -6.31
CA CYS A 91 12.92 6.06 -5.83
C CYS A 91 11.50 6.60 -6.06
N THR A 92 11.30 7.92 -6.12
CA THR A 92 10.00 8.54 -6.41
C THR A 92 9.59 8.33 -7.87
N ILE A 93 10.57 8.42 -8.78
CA ILE A 93 10.39 8.21 -10.22
C ILE A 93 10.26 6.71 -10.54
N ALA A 94 11.05 5.87 -9.87
CA ALA A 94 11.08 4.44 -10.13
C ALA A 94 9.83 3.69 -9.65
N CYS A 95 9.05 4.25 -8.72
CA CYS A 95 7.86 3.58 -8.21
C CYS A 95 6.71 3.69 -9.22
N PRO A 96 6.20 2.58 -9.78
CA PRO A 96 5.11 2.62 -10.76
C PRO A 96 3.78 3.11 -10.15
N TYR A 97 3.68 3.15 -8.82
CA TYR A 97 2.49 3.58 -8.08
C TYR A 97 2.65 4.98 -7.46
N GLY A 98 3.79 5.65 -7.65
CA GLY A 98 4.02 7.02 -7.15
C GLY A 98 3.95 7.18 -5.62
N ILE A 99 4.21 6.11 -4.86
CA ILE A 99 4.04 6.06 -3.41
C ILE A 99 5.15 6.81 -2.64
N PRO A 100 6.45 6.63 -2.93
CA PRO A 100 7.52 7.37 -2.26
C PRO A 100 7.32 8.87 -2.40
N LYS A 101 7.34 9.60 -1.28
CA LYS A 101 7.34 11.06 -1.26
C LYS A 101 8.64 11.56 -0.68
N PHE A 102 9.02 12.76 -1.10
CA PHE A 102 10.23 13.41 -0.65
C PHE A 102 9.85 14.61 0.22
N ASP A 103 10.44 14.66 1.40
CA ASP A 103 10.35 15.76 2.35
C ASP A 103 11.55 16.68 2.10
N GLU A 104 11.29 17.87 1.55
CA GLU A 104 12.36 18.83 1.21
C GLU A 104 13.01 19.42 2.47
N GLU A 105 12.26 19.60 3.55
CA GLU A 105 12.77 20.17 4.79
C GLU A 105 13.72 19.18 5.49
N GLN A 106 13.35 17.90 5.49
CA GLN A 106 14.16 16.83 6.09
C GLN A 106 15.18 16.22 5.12
N ASN A 107 15.16 16.62 3.85
CA ASN A 107 15.93 16.00 2.77
C ASN A 107 15.80 14.46 2.74
N LEU A 108 14.58 13.97 2.98
CA LEU A 108 14.32 12.55 3.29
C LEU A 108 13.15 11.99 2.49
N MET A 109 13.32 10.79 1.93
CA MET A 109 12.19 10.05 1.35
C MET A 109 11.44 9.27 2.43
N TYR A 110 10.12 9.39 2.45
CA TYR A 110 9.24 8.63 3.31
C TYR A 110 8.09 7.99 2.54
N LYS A 111 7.56 6.88 3.09
CA LYS A 111 6.40 6.15 2.58
C LYS A 111 5.87 5.18 3.64
N CYS A 112 4.74 4.53 3.37
CA CYS A 112 4.28 3.41 4.20
C CYS A 112 5.39 2.36 4.39
N ASP A 113 5.60 1.97 5.63
CA ASP A 113 6.54 0.96 6.12
C ASP A 113 5.79 -0.27 6.68
N LEU A 114 4.51 -0.39 6.33
CA LEU A 114 3.58 -1.43 6.80
C LEU A 114 3.34 -1.41 8.31
N CYS A 115 3.69 -0.34 9.03
CA CYS A 115 3.77 -0.34 10.49
C CYS A 115 4.61 -1.53 10.98
N TYR A 116 5.81 -1.69 10.42
CA TYR A 116 6.66 -2.87 10.65
C TYR A 116 6.93 -3.13 12.14
N ASP A 117 7.07 -2.06 12.93
CA ASP A 117 7.19 -2.10 14.38
C ASP A 117 6.04 -2.87 15.06
N ARG A 118 4.83 -2.78 14.51
CA ARG A 118 3.63 -3.50 14.96
C ARG A 118 3.51 -4.87 14.31
N THR A 119 3.65 -4.95 12.99
CA THR A 119 3.35 -6.18 12.25
C THR A 119 4.33 -7.31 12.54
N LYS A 120 5.59 -7.00 12.88
CA LYS A 120 6.56 -8.01 13.31
C LYS A 120 6.13 -8.74 14.60
N GLU A 121 5.34 -8.07 15.45
CA GLU A 121 4.77 -8.63 16.68
C GLU A 121 3.38 -9.24 16.46
N GLY A 122 2.93 -9.37 15.20
CA GLY A 122 1.59 -9.87 14.87
C GLY A 122 0.47 -8.88 15.16
N ILE A 123 0.80 -7.61 15.45
CA ILE A 123 -0.18 -6.56 15.69
C ILE A 123 -0.56 -5.89 14.35
N PRO A 124 -1.85 -5.73 14.02
CA PRO A 124 -2.26 -5.12 12.76
C PRO A 124 -1.72 -3.68 12.57
N PRO A 125 -1.46 -3.26 11.32
CA PRO A 125 -1.15 -1.87 11.00
C PRO A 125 -2.26 -0.93 11.46
N MET A 126 -1.89 0.30 11.85
CA MET A 126 -2.84 1.30 12.36
C MET A 126 -4.03 1.54 11.42
N CYS A 127 -3.77 1.60 10.11
CA CYS A 127 -4.80 1.84 9.11
C CYS A 127 -5.83 0.71 9.02
N ALA A 128 -5.42 -0.55 9.22
CA ALA A 128 -6.32 -1.70 9.26
C ALA A 128 -7.06 -1.78 10.60
N SER A 129 -6.43 -1.40 11.70
CA SER A 129 -7.05 -1.41 13.04
C SER A 129 -8.24 -0.45 13.18
N VAL A 130 -8.29 0.63 12.39
CA VAL A 130 -9.32 1.67 12.53
C VAL A 130 -10.34 1.71 11.39
N CYS A 131 -10.20 0.84 10.39
CA CYS A 131 -11.05 0.91 9.20
C CYS A 131 -12.48 0.43 9.52
N PRO A 132 -13.50 1.31 9.50
CA PRO A 132 -14.84 0.94 9.97
C PRO A 132 -15.61 0.05 8.98
N THR A 133 -15.22 0.06 7.71
CA THR A 133 -15.92 -0.65 6.62
C THR A 133 -15.20 -1.90 6.14
N ASN A 134 -14.15 -2.33 6.85
CA ASN A 134 -13.29 -3.43 6.43
C ASN A 134 -12.71 -3.22 5.02
N THR A 135 -12.45 -1.98 4.61
CA THR A 135 -11.67 -1.71 3.39
C THR A 135 -10.22 -2.13 3.57
N LEU A 136 -9.61 -1.81 4.71
CA LEU A 136 -8.24 -2.20 5.03
C LEU A 136 -8.32 -3.30 6.08
N GLN A 137 -7.84 -4.50 5.74
CA GLN A 137 -7.95 -5.68 6.59
C GLN A 137 -6.57 -6.31 6.78
N TRP A 138 -6.24 -6.71 8.00
CA TRP A 138 -5.05 -7.50 8.31
C TRP A 138 -5.47 -8.94 8.52
N ILE A 139 -5.30 -9.76 7.48
CA ILE A 139 -5.92 -11.10 7.38
C ILE A 139 -4.86 -12.17 7.16
N THR A 140 -5.22 -13.42 7.43
CA THR A 140 -4.37 -14.58 7.13
C THR A 140 -4.36 -14.90 5.63
N GLU A 141 -3.37 -15.67 5.19
CA GLU A 141 -3.34 -16.20 3.82
C GLU A 141 -4.56 -17.09 3.51
N GLU A 142 -5.09 -17.82 4.51
CA GLU A 142 -6.29 -18.65 4.35
C GLU A 142 -7.55 -17.80 4.13
N GLU A 143 -7.72 -16.73 4.91
CA GLU A 143 -8.82 -15.76 4.73
C GLU A 143 -8.72 -15.06 3.37
N PHE A 144 -7.51 -14.72 2.94
CA PHE A 144 -7.27 -14.16 1.62
C PHE A 144 -7.64 -15.13 0.50
N ALA A 145 -7.23 -16.40 0.58
CA ALA A 145 -7.59 -17.43 -0.39
C ALA A 145 -9.11 -17.63 -0.48
N ALA A 146 -9.81 -17.63 0.65
CA ALA A 146 -11.28 -17.71 0.68
C ALA A 146 -11.94 -16.49 0.01
N LYS A 147 -11.40 -15.28 0.19
CA LYS A 147 -11.86 -14.08 -0.53
C LYS A 147 -11.57 -14.18 -2.03
N GLN A 148 -10.39 -14.63 -2.44
CA GLN A 148 -10.05 -14.79 -3.85
C GLN A 148 -11.03 -15.73 -4.57
N GLU A 149 -11.43 -16.83 -3.94
CA GLU A 149 -12.42 -17.74 -4.52
C GLU A 149 -13.81 -17.09 -4.64
N LYS A 150 -14.22 -16.29 -3.64
CA LYS A 150 -15.50 -15.58 -3.65
C LYS A 150 -15.57 -14.47 -4.72
N HIS A 151 -14.45 -13.79 -4.98
CA HIS A 151 -14.36 -12.64 -5.90
C HIS A 151 -13.97 -13.03 -7.33
N ARG A 152 -14.18 -14.29 -7.73
CA ARG A 152 -13.75 -14.86 -9.01
C ARG A 152 -14.56 -14.34 -10.23
N LEU A 153 -14.56 -13.03 -10.46
CA LEU A 153 -14.96 -12.37 -11.71
C LEU A 153 -13.92 -11.30 -12.09
N GLY A 154 -13.35 -11.46 -13.29
CA GLY A 154 -12.48 -10.47 -13.93
C GLY A 154 -11.00 -10.84 -13.91
N LYS A 155 -10.48 -11.36 -15.02
CA LYS A 155 -9.04 -11.57 -15.25
C LYS A 155 -8.25 -10.36 -14.80
N TRP A 156 -7.27 -10.56 -13.92
CA TRP A 156 -6.27 -9.58 -13.56
C TRP A 156 -5.57 -9.09 -14.85
N MET A 157 -6.02 -7.94 -15.36
CA MET A 157 -5.46 -7.33 -16.57
C MET A 157 -4.17 -6.61 -16.21
N SER A 158 -3.04 -7.32 -16.28
CA SER A 158 -1.83 -6.66 -16.78
C SER A 158 -1.78 -6.87 -18.29
N SER A 159 -1.79 -5.78 -19.04
CA SER A 159 -1.79 -5.75 -20.51
C SER A 159 -0.48 -6.27 -21.13
N ARG A 160 0.52 -6.62 -20.30
CA ARG A 160 1.61 -7.55 -20.58
C ARG A 160 1.93 -8.24 -19.27
N MET A 161 1.99 -9.57 -19.25
CA MET A 161 2.73 -10.24 -18.19
C MET A 161 4.18 -9.74 -18.30
N PRO A 162 4.74 -9.13 -17.25
CA PRO A 162 6.13 -8.72 -17.29
C PRO A 162 7.01 -9.96 -17.52
N GLU A 163 8.16 -9.76 -18.17
CA GLU A 163 9.10 -10.86 -18.47
C GLU A 163 9.60 -11.55 -17.19
N ASN A 164 9.64 -10.80 -16.08
CA ASN A 164 9.88 -11.33 -14.74
C ASN A 164 8.54 -11.54 -14.00
N PRO A 165 8.20 -12.76 -13.56
CA PRO A 165 6.98 -13.05 -12.81
C PRO A 165 6.82 -12.24 -11.51
N LEU A 166 7.93 -11.78 -10.92
CA LEU A 166 7.96 -11.00 -9.69
C LEU A 166 7.75 -9.49 -9.92
N GLU A 167 7.84 -9.02 -11.18
CA GLU A 167 7.56 -7.62 -11.50
C GLU A 167 6.05 -7.38 -11.37
N GLY A 168 5.67 -6.60 -10.36
CA GLY A 168 4.27 -6.36 -10.03
C GLY A 168 3.69 -7.31 -8.99
N GLU A 169 4.44 -8.31 -8.50
CA GLU A 169 4.02 -9.08 -7.33
C GLU A 169 4.19 -8.24 -6.05
N THR A 170 3.17 -8.26 -5.20
CA THR A 170 3.07 -7.41 -4.01
C THR A 170 2.67 -8.20 -2.77
N HIS A 171 3.22 -7.80 -1.62
CA HIS A 171 2.84 -8.37 -0.32
C HIS A 171 1.51 -7.81 0.21
N VAL A 172 1.12 -6.62 -0.24
CA VAL A 172 -0.24 -6.08 -0.03
C VAL A 172 -1.14 -6.54 -1.18
N LYS A 173 -2.31 -7.06 -0.87
CA LYS A 173 -3.27 -7.59 -1.85
C LYS A 173 -4.45 -6.63 -1.99
N ILE A 174 -4.94 -6.45 -3.22
CA ILE A 174 -6.00 -5.50 -3.54
C ILE A 174 -7.11 -6.24 -4.30
N ASN A 175 -8.35 -6.05 -3.87
CA ASN A 175 -9.51 -6.25 -4.72
C ASN A 175 -9.96 -4.91 -5.28
N LEU A 176 -9.94 -4.79 -6.61
CA LEU A 176 -10.36 -3.58 -7.32
C LEU A 176 -11.89 -3.45 -7.29
N PRO A 177 -12.41 -2.23 -7.43
CA PRO A 177 -13.84 -2.03 -7.51
C PRO A 177 -14.45 -2.76 -8.72
N GLY A 178 -15.69 -3.22 -8.58
CA GLY A 178 -16.38 -3.96 -9.65
C GLY A 178 -16.35 -3.23 -11.00
N ILE A 179 -16.52 -1.90 -10.99
CA ILE A 179 -16.48 -1.07 -12.21
C ILE A 179 -15.13 -1.14 -12.94
N LEU A 180 -14.02 -1.22 -12.20
CA LEU A 180 -12.68 -1.38 -12.77
C LEU A 180 -12.39 -2.82 -13.22
N GLN A 181 -13.18 -3.77 -12.72
CA GLN A 181 -13.16 -5.19 -13.12
C GLN A 181 -14.09 -5.47 -14.33
N GLY A 182 -14.75 -4.46 -14.89
CA GLY A 182 -15.73 -4.63 -15.96
C GLY A 182 -17.02 -5.32 -15.52
N THR A 183 -17.24 -5.42 -14.21
CA THR A 183 -18.46 -5.94 -13.60
C THR A 183 -19.26 -4.74 -13.10
N GLU A 184 -20.39 -4.41 -13.73
CA GLU A 184 -21.23 -3.31 -13.25
C GLU A 184 -21.63 -3.53 -11.79
N LYS A 185 -20.99 -2.80 -10.88
CA LYS A 185 -21.54 -2.55 -9.55
C LYS A 185 -21.92 -1.08 -9.49
N LEU A 186 -23.07 -0.78 -10.09
CA LEU A 186 -23.77 0.47 -9.84
C LEU A 186 -24.63 0.28 -8.60
N PHE A 187 -24.02 0.56 -7.45
CA PHE A 187 -24.63 0.55 -6.11
C PHE A 187 -25.08 -0.82 -5.57
#